data_AF-A0A7W5N420-F1
#
_entry.id   AF-A0A7W5N420-F1
#
_cell.length_a   1.000
_cell.length_b   1.000
_cell.length_c   1.000
_cell.angle_alpha   90.00
_cell.angle_beta   90.00
_cell.angle_gamma   90.00
#
_symmetry.space_group_name_H-M   'P 1'
#
loop_
_entity.id
_entity.type
_entity.pdbx_description
1 polymer ?
#
loop_
_entity_poly.entity_id
_entity_poly.type
_entity_poly.pdbx_seq_one_letter_code
_entity_poly.pdbx_strand_id
1 'polypeptide(L)' 'MEIAECCKQSMASYDYADDPGLLVETQRRNPIGQEIIFFNCTACGTQWKRLVETFEGGALVWVKLQPSS' A
#
# COMPACT_ATOMS: atom_id res chain seq x y z
N MET A 1 8.46 13.88 -5.87
CA MET A 1 8.50 13.24 -4.53
C MET A 1 9.07 11.86 -4.71
N GLU A 2 10.29 11.60 -4.24
CA GLU A 2 10.95 10.31 -4.41
C GLU A 2 10.37 9.29 -3.43
N ILE A 3 10.03 8.09 -3.91
CA ILE A 3 9.62 6.96 -3.07
C ILE A 3 10.89 6.32 -2.52
N ALA A 4 11.00 6.18 -1.19
CA ALA A 4 12.14 5.53 -0.55
C ALA A 4 12.30 4.08 -1.03
N GLU A 5 13.55 3.63 -1.20
CA GLU A 5 13.85 2.29 -1.75
C GLU A 5 13.25 1.15 -0.92
N CYS A 6 13.25 1.28 0.41
CA CYS A 6 12.61 0.32 1.32
C CYS A 6 11.11 0.13 1.04
N CYS A 7 10.41 1.21 0.65
CA CYS A 7 9.00 1.15 0.28
C CYS A 7 8.84 0.50 -1.09
N LYS A 8 9.65 0.89 -2.09
CA LYS A 8 9.59 0.32 -3.44
C LYS A 8 9.76 -1.21 -3.44
N GLN A 9 10.76 -1.71 -2.71
CA GLN A 9 11.03 -3.14 -2.60
C GLN A 9 9.88 -3.88 -1.93
N SER A 10 9.38 -3.33 -0.81
CA SER A 10 8.27 -3.94 -0.07
C SER A 10 6.96 -3.94 -0.87
N MET A 11 6.67 -2.86 -1.62
CA MET A 11 5.50 -2.80 -2.51
C MET A 11 5.58 -3.84 -3.61
N ALA A 12 6.74 -3.98 -4.28
CA ALA A 12 6.94 -4.95 -5.34
C ALA A 12 6.85 -6.40 -4.82
N SER A 13 7.39 -6.66 -3.64
CA SER A 13 7.27 -7.96 -2.95
C SER A 13 5.81 -8.28 -2.66
N TYR A 14 5.05 -7.30 -2.14
CA TYR A 14 3.64 -7.48 -1.83
C TYR A 14 2.78 -7.71 -3.07
N ASP A 15 3.02 -6.96 -4.16
CA ASP A 15 2.26 -7.11 -5.40
C ASP A 15 2.54 -8.45 -6.12
N TYR A 16 3.73 -9.04 -5.96
CA TYR A 16 4.10 -10.29 -6.62
C TYR A 16 3.86 -11.54 -5.77
N ALA A 17 4.08 -11.46 -4.45
CA ALA A 17 4.13 -12.61 -3.55
C ALA A 17 3.25 -12.46 -2.29
N ASP A 18 2.46 -11.40 -2.16
CA ASP A 18 1.71 -11.04 -0.94
C ASP A 18 2.61 -10.93 0.31
N ASP A 19 3.91 -10.72 0.11
CA ASP A 19 4.90 -10.54 1.18
C ASP A 19 5.12 -9.03 1.43
N PRO A 20 4.65 -8.47 2.55
CA PRO A 20 4.66 -7.03 2.73
C PRO A 20 6.04 -6.49 3.16
N GLY A 21 7.02 -7.35 3.44
CA GLY A 21 8.38 -6.95 3.80
C GLY A 21 8.41 -5.98 4.99
N LEU A 22 8.80 -4.73 4.73
CA LEU A 22 8.86 -3.66 5.75
C LEU A 22 7.54 -2.90 5.91
N LEU A 23 6.51 -3.21 5.12
CA LEU A 23 5.17 -2.66 5.26
C LEU A 23 4.40 -3.49 6.29
N VAL A 24 3.81 -2.82 7.26
CA VAL A 24 2.90 -3.45 8.23
C VAL A 24 1.49 -2.97 7.93
N GLU A 25 0.58 -3.90 7.67
CA GLU A 25 -0.85 -3.58 7.51
C GLU A 25 -1.38 -2.99 8.82
N THR A 26 -1.98 -1.81 8.76
CA THR A 26 -2.55 -1.10 9.91
C THR A 26 -4.07 -1.08 9.88
N GLN A 27 -4.67 -1.14 8.69
CA GLN A 27 -6.10 -1.14 8.50
C GLN A 27 -6.46 -1.72 7.13
N ARG A 28 -7.63 -2.34 7.03
CA ARG A 28 -8.24 -2.75 5.76
C ARG A 28 -9.69 -2.27 5.69
N ARG A 29 -10.12 -1.80 4.52
CA ARG A 29 -11.50 -1.37 4.25
C ARG A 29 -11.93 -1.91 2.89
N ASN A 30 -13.15 -2.44 2.84
CA ASN A 30 -13.71 -3.06 1.63
C ASN A 30 -15.02 -2.37 1.22
N PRO A 31 -14.99 -1.10 0.76
CA PRO A 31 -16.14 -0.51 0.10
C PRO A 31 -16.57 -1.33 -1.13
N ILE A 32 -17.84 -1.22 -1.52
CA ILE A 32 -18.37 -1.97 -2.67
C ILE A 32 -17.52 -1.65 -3.91
N GLY A 33 -16.90 -2.67 -4.51
CA GLY A 33 -16.11 -2.53 -5.72
C GLY A 33 -14.62 -2.24 -5.55
N GLN A 34 -14.14 -2.09 -4.30
CA GLN A 34 -12.77 -1.68 -4.05
C GLN A 34 -12.28 -2.19 -2.69
N GLU A 35 -11.09 -2.77 -2.65
CA GLU A 35 -10.36 -3.05 -1.41
C GLU A 35 -9.30 -1.96 -1.20
N ILE A 36 -9.20 -1.46 0.04
CA ILE A 36 -8.23 -0.46 0.46
C ILE A 36 -7.46 -1.02 1.66
N ILE A 37 -6.17 -1.22 1.49
CA ILE A 37 -5.27 -1.71 2.54
C ILE A 37 -4.32 -0.58 2.92
N PHE A 38 -4.21 -0.28 4.22
CA PHE A 38 -3.34 0.75 4.77
C PHE A 38 -2.10 0.10 5.35
N PHE A 39 -0.94 0.68 5.05
CA PHE A 39 0.35 0.19 5.48
C PHE A 39 1.17 1.28 6.16
N ASN A 40 2.01 0.88 7.10
CA ASN A 40 3.09 1.71 7.62
C ASN A 40 4.44 1.04 7.33
N CYS A 41 5.37 1.76 6.72
CA CYS A 41 6.73 1.27 6.52
C CYS A 41 7.52 1.39 7.83
N THR A 42 7.96 0.27 8.40
CA THR A 42 8.71 0.26 9.67
C THR A 42 10.11 0.84 9.55
N ALA A 43 10.68 0.89 8.34
CA ALA A 43 12.02 1.43 8.13
C ALA A 43 12.07 2.96 8.00
N CYS A 44 11.06 3.58 7.37
CA CYS A 44 11.05 5.04 7.15
C CYS A 44 9.84 5.77 7.75
N GLY A 45 8.92 5.05 8.40
CA GLY A 45 7.70 5.59 9.01
C GLY A 45 6.68 6.13 8.00
N THR A 46 6.89 5.93 6.70
CA THR A 46 5.96 6.42 5.68
C THR A 46 4.70 5.56 5.64
N GLN A 47 3.56 6.23 5.66
CA GLN A 47 2.26 5.58 5.54
C GLN A 47 1.83 5.51 4.06
N TRP A 48 1.23 4.38 3.70
CA TRP A 48 0.76 4.08 2.36
C TRP A 48 -0.66 3.53 2.42
N LYS A 49 -1.42 3.71 1.34
CA LYS A 49 -2.60 2.90 1.06
C LYS A 49 -2.46 2.22 -0.30
N ARG A 50 -2.83 0.95 -0.37
CA ARG A 50 -2.97 0.16 -1.59
C ARG A 50 -4.44 0.10 -1.95
N LEU A 51 -4.77 0.46 -3.17
CA LEU A 51 -6.12 0.41 -3.73
C LEU A 51 -6.15 -0.77 -4.71
N VAL A 52 -7.12 -1.66 -4.52
CA VAL A 52 -7.39 -2.80 -5.38
C VAL A 52 -8.81 -2.67 -5.89
N GLU A 53 -8.97 -2.28 -7.15
CA GLU A 53 -10.30 -2.29 -7.78
C GLU A 53 -10.72 -3.73 -8.06
N THR A 54 -11.92 -4.11 -7.60
CA THR A 54 -12.41 -5.49 -7.71
C THR A 54 -13.28 -5.74 -8.95
N PHE A 55 -13.47 -4.73 -9.80
CA PHE A 55 -14.17 -4.84 -11.07
C PHE A 55 -13.20 -5.00 -12.25
N GLU A 56 -13.67 -5.55 -13.37
CA GLU A 56 -12.86 -5.97 -14.53
C GLU A 56 -11.90 -4.87 -15.01
N GLY A 57 -10.60 -5.20 -15.04
CA GLY A 57 -9.50 -4.28 -15.37
C GLY A 57 -8.73 -3.70 -14.19
N GLY A 58 -9.05 -4.15 -12.96
CA GLY A 58 -8.62 -3.56 -11.69
C GLY A 58 -7.19 -3.04 -11.64
N ALA A 59 -7.05 -1.73 -11.42
CA ALA A 59 -5.77 -1.10 -11.21
C ALA A 59 -5.28 -1.34 -9.77
N LEU A 60 -4.02 -1.74 -9.65
CA LEU A 60 -3.29 -1.77 -8.38
C LEU A 60 -2.57 -0.43 -8.22
N VAL A 61 -2.95 0.35 -7.20
CA VAL A 61 -2.39 1.69 -7.00
C VAL A 61 -1.88 1.86 -5.57
N TRP A 62 -0.62 2.28 -5.46
CA TRP A 62 -0.01 2.70 -4.20
C TRP A 62 -0.08 4.22 -4.05
N VAL A 63 -0.66 4.69 -2.96
CA VAL A 63 -0.79 6.12 -2.65
C VAL A 63 -0.11 6.43 -1.32
N LYS A 64 0.86 7.35 -1.35
CA LYS A 64 1.51 7.87 -0.14
C LYS A 64 0.51 8.69 0.66
N LEU A 65 0.35 8.39 1.94
CA LEU A 65 -0.45 9.21 2.85
C LEU A 65 0.41 10.35 3.37
N GLN A 66 -0.10 11.58 3.30
CA GLN A 66 0.50 12.70 4.00
C GLN A 66 0.04 12.65 5.45
N PRO A 67 0.92 12.91 6.44
CA PRO A 67 0.48 13.08 7.81
C PRO A 67 -0.53 14.23 7.85
N SER A 68 -1.70 13.99 8.44
CA SER A 68 -2.67 15.04 8.74
C SER A 68 -2.02 15.98 9.76
N SER A 69 -1.72 17.21 9.36
CA SER A 69 -1.22 18.26 10.26
C SER A 69 -2.17 18.56 11.42
#